data_AF-A0A936FQN7-F1
#
_entry.id   AF-A0A936FQN7-F1
#
_cell.length_a   1.000
_cell.length_b   1.000
_cell.length_c   1.000
_cell.angle_alpha   90.00
_cell.angle_beta   90.00
_cell.angle_gamma   90.00
#
_symmetry.space_group_name_H-M   'P 1'
#
loop_
_entity.id
_entity.type
_entity.pdbx_description
1 polymer ?
#
loop_
_entity_poly.entity_id
_entity_poly.type
_entity_poly.pdbx_seq_one_letter_code
_entity_poly.pdbx_strand_id
1 'polypeptide(L)'
;MKNLYFVIGLMAILFFSCEDAPYVPKPKVYPKINFPEKKYQPFDKNYCKFSFEYPVYAQIQQDTMFFEEKPNNPCWFNIHFPELNADIHCSYYNITGKKSFDKLVNDAHELANKHNIKADYIDEMKIQKPNHVSGFVFDIEGPAASPFQFYLTDSTRHFMRGSLYINAKTNPDSLAPVYKFLKEDILQLINTFEWNKK
;
A
#
# COMPACT_ATOMS: atom_id res chain seq x y z
N MET A 1 -39.72 -35.55 -53.56
CA MET A 1 -38.75 -34.48 -53.90
C MET A 1 -38.94 -33.21 -53.07
N LYS A 2 -40.16 -32.66 -52.89
CA LYS A 2 -40.40 -31.45 -52.07
C LYS A 2 -39.91 -31.55 -50.60
N ASN A 3 -40.06 -32.71 -49.97
CA ASN A 3 -39.62 -32.90 -48.57
C ASN A 3 -38.09 -32.97 -48.42
N LEU A 4 -37.35 -33.32 -49.48
CA LEU A 4 -35.89 -33.37 -49.45
C LEU A 4 -35.27 -31.96 -49.46
N TYR A 5 -35.85 -31.04 -50.25
CA TYR A 5 -35.44 -29.64 -50.25
C TYR A 5 -35.77 -28.93 -48.93
N PHE A 6 -36.86 -29.32 -48.26
CA PHE A 6 -37.22 -28.79 -46.94
C PHE A 6 -36.22 -29.24 -45.85
N VAL A 7 -35.79 -30.51 -45.87
CA VAL A 7 -34.79 -31.03 -44.93
C VAL A 7 -33.40 -30.42 -45.18
N ILE A 8 -33.02 -30.22 -46.45
CA ILE A 8 -31.76 -29.55 -46.80
C ILE A 8 -31.78 -28.06 -46.36
N GLY A 9 -32.93 -27.38 -46.49
CA GLY A 9 -33.12 -26.02 -45.99
C GLY A 9 -33.02 -25.92 -44.47
N LEU A 10 -33.58 -26.89 -43.74
CA LEU A 10 -33.50 -26.94 -42.27
C LEU A 10 -32.07 -27.25 -41.77
N MET A 11 -31.34 -28.09 -42.48
CA MET A 11 -29.95 -28.45 -42.18
C MET A 11 -28.97 -27.28 -42.41
N ALA A 12 -29.25 -26.41 -43.39
CA ALA A 12 -28.41 -25.25 -43.69
C ALA A 12 -28.46 -24.14 -42.61
N ILE A 13 -29.53 -24.10 -41.80
CA ILE A 13 -29.70 -23.10 -40.73
C ILE A 13 -28.86 -23.45 -39.49
N LEU A 14 -28.46 -24.72 -39.31
CA LEU A 14 -27.68 -25.17 -38.15
C LEU A 14 -26.17 -24.83 -38.23
N PHE A 15 -25.68 -24.25 -39.33
CA PHE A 15 -24.26 -23.91 -39.51
C PHE A 15 -23.94 -22.41 -39.38
N PHE A 16 -24.90 -21.55 -39.01
CA PHE A 16 -24.69 -20.10 -38.80
C PHE A 16 -24.50 -19.70 -37.34
N SER A 17 -23.94 -20.56 -36.49
CA SER A 17 -23.49 -20.15 -35.16
C SER A 17 -22.08 -19.59 -35.25
N CYS A 18 -21.96 -18.28 -35.47
CA CYS A 18 -20.71 -17.56 -35.29
C CYS A 18 -20.49 -17.41 -33.78
N GLU A 19 -19.58 -18.19 -33.22
CA GLU A 19 -19.17 -18.03 -31.82
C GLU A 19 -18.33 -16.75 -31.74
N ASP A 20 -18.92 -15.65 -31.25
CA ASP A 20 -18.16 -14.45 -30.95
C ASP A 20 -17.09 -14.83 -29.93
N ALA A 21 -15.82 -14.77 -30.34
CA ALA A 21 -14.70 -15.05 -29.45
C ALA A 21 -14.89 -14.25 -28.15
N PRO A 22 -14.68 -14.86 -26.97
CA PRO A 22 -14.92 -14.18 -25.70
C PRO A 22 -14.14 -12.87 -25.71
N TYR A 23 -14.85 -11.76 -25.52
CA TYR A 23 -14.27 -10.43 -25.51
C TYR A 23 -13.22 -10.36 -24.41
N VAL A 24 -11.94 -10.45 -24.78
CA VAL A 24 -10.81 -10.23 -23.86
C VAL A 24 -10.59 -8.73 -23.79
N PRO A 25 -10.80 -8.09 -22.61
CA PRO A 25 -10.54 -6.67 -22.46
C PRO A 25 -9.07 -6.38 -22.79
N LYS A 26 -8.81 -5.32 -23.56
CA LYS A 26 -7.45 -4.90 -23.88
C LYS A 26 -6.69 -4.59 -22.57
N PRO A 27 -5.38 -4.93 -22.49
CA PRO A 27 -4.59 -4.60 -21.32
C PRO A 27 -4.61 -3.09 -21.08
N LYS A 28 -4.82 -2.67 -19.83
CA LYS A 28 -4.82 -1.25 -19.46
C LYS A 28 -3.45 -0.65 -19.79
N VAL A 29 -3.43 0.42 -20.57
CA VAL A 29 -2.20 1.17 -20.89
C VAL A 29 -2.07 2.30 -19.89
N TYR A 30 -1.01 2.26 -19.08
CA TYR A 30 -0.70 3.31 -18.12
C TYR A 30 0.16 4.40 -18.77
N PRO A 31 0.11 5.66 -18.30
CA PRO A 31 1.06 6.68 -18.69
C PRO A 31 2.50 6.21 -18.46
N LYS A 32 3.43 6.56 -19.36
CA LYS A 32 4.85 6.27 -19.16
C LYS A 32 5.38 7.17 -18.05
N ILE A 33 5.73 6.57 -16.92
CA ILE A 33 6.36 7.23 -15.78
C ILE A 33 7.84 6.83 -15.79
N ASN A 34 8.73 7.81 -15.67
CA ASN A 34 10.16 7.54 -15.50
C ASN A 34 10.41 7.39 -14.00
N PHE A 35 10.71 6.17 -13.57
CA PHE A 35 11.03 5.91 -12.17
C PHE A 35 12.52 6.16 -11.88
N PRO A 36 12.86 6.73 -10.72
CA PRO A 36 14.25 6.88 -10.30
C PRO A 36 14.87 5.50 -10.02
N GLU A 37 16.20 5.43 -10.08
CA GLU A 37 16.93 4.23 -9.70
C GLU A 37 16.83 4.00 -8.18
N LYS A 38 16.51 2.77 -7.77
CA LYS A 38 16.39 2.40 -6.36
C LYS A 38 17.76 2.36 -5.69
N LYS A 39 18.07 3.43 -4.96
CA LYS A 39 19.21 3.53 -4.05
C LYS A 39 18.70 3.96 -2.68
N TYR A 40 19.29 3.38 -1.65
CA TYR A 40 18.82 3.55 -0.28
C TYR A 40 19.86 4.23 0.60
N GLN A 41 19.38 4.95 1.61
CA GLN A 41 20.18 5.60 2.63
C GLN A 41 19.60 5.31 4.02
N PRO A 42 20.43 5.28 5.06
CA PRO A 42 19.97 5.01 6.41
C PRO A 42 19.17 6.19 6.98
N PHE A 43 18.05 5.87 7.64
CA PHE A 43 17.36 6.76 8.55
C PHE A 43 18.02 6.67 9.93
N ASP A 44 18.88 7.65 10.22
CA ASP A 44 19.50 7.81 11.54
C ASP A 44 19.20 9.21 12.09
N LYS A 45 17.97 9.38 12.58
CA LYS A 45 17.52 10.63 13.20
C LYS A 45 17.41 10.45 14.70
N ASN A 46 18.09 11.32 15.44
CA ASN A 46 18.20 11.25 16.91
C ASN A 46 16.88 11.32 17.68
N TYR A 47 15.79 11.76 17.04
CA TYR A 47 14.47 11.89 17.67
C TYR A 47 13.65 10.58 17.65
N CYS A 48 14.11 9.53 16.96
CA CYS A 48 13.45 8.22 16.88
C CYS A 48 14.33 7.11 17.46
N LYS A 49 13.70 6.13 18.12
CA LYS A 49 14.38 4.95 18.70
C LYS A 49 14.40 3.75 17.75
N PHE A 50 14.62 3.99 16.47
CA PHE A 50 14.73 2.95 15.44
C PHE A 50 15.50 3.46 14.23
N SER A 51 15.93 2.54 13.38
CA SER A 51 16.57 2.82 12.10
C SER A 51 15.97 1.94 11.01
N PHE A 52 16.08 2.38 9.76
CA PHE A 52 15.67 1.66 8.55
C PHE A 52 16.34 2.29 7.34
N GLU A 53 16.24 1.67 6.18
CA GLU A 53 16.66 2.24 4.91
C GLU A 53 15.47 2.83 4.14
N TYR A 54 15.67 3.98 3.52
CA TYR A 54 14.69 4.61 2.65
C TYR A 54 15.32 5.18 1.38
N PRO A 55 14.55 5.40 0.30
CA PRO A 55 15.13 5.81 -0.97
C PRO A 55 15.78 7.20 -0.94
N VAL A 56 16.88 7.37 -1.69
CA VAL A 56 17.61 8.65 -1.80
C VAL A 56 16.80 9.77 -2.45
N TYR A 57 15.80 9.42 -3.27
CA TYR A 57 14.88 10.36 -3.90
C TYR A 57 13.71 10.77 -2.99
N ALA A 58 13.67 10.25 -1.76
CA ALA A 58 12.66 10.62 -0.77
C ALA A 58 13.20 11.63 0.24
N GLN A 59 12.32 12.49 0.72
CA GLN A 59 12.65 13.56 1.66
C GLN A 59 11.93 13.32 2.99
N ILE A 60 12.68 13.36 4.10
CA ILE A 60 12.08 13.29 5.43
C ILE A 60 11.56 14.67 5.80
N GLN A 61 10.24 14.76 6.00
CA GLN A 61 9.55 15.98 6.44
C GLN A 61 9.02 15.77 7.86
N GLN A 62 9.59 16.48 8.82
CA GLN A 62 9.10 16.47 10.19
C GLN A 62 8.22 17.71 10.37
N ASP A 63 6.91 17.55 10.30
CA ASP A 63 6.00 18.66 10.56
C ASP A 63 5.95 18.94 12.06
N THR A 64 6.31 20.16 12.44
CA THR A 64 6.10 20.67 13.82
C THR A 64 4.64 20.99 14.10
N MET A 65 3.77 20.86 13.09
CA MET A 65 2.34 21.17 13.08
C MET A 65 1.61 20.07 12.29
N PHE A 66 1.11 19.03 12.95
CA PHE A 66 0.23 18.05 12.29
C PHE A 66 -1.21 18.55 12.47
N PHE A 67 -1.88 18.97 11.38
CA PHE A 67 -3.19 19.62 11.44
C PHE A 67 -3.24 20.81 12.43
N GLU A 68 -2.25 21.72 12.37
CA GLU A 68 -2.17 22.92 13.23
C GLU A 68 -1.97 22.65 14.74
N GLU A 69 -1.77 21.39 15.15
CA GLU A 69 -1.42 21.01 16.52
C GLU A 69 0.02 20.49 16.60
N LYS A 70 0.71 20.75 17.72
CA LYS A 70 2.03 20.18 17.97
C LYS A 70 1.90 18.64 17.98
N PRO A 71 2.72 17.90 17.23
CA PRO A 71 2.65 16.46 17.23
C PRO A 71 2.90 15.92 18.64
N ASN A 72 2.06 14.98 19.08
CA ASN A 72 2.18 14.33 20.41
C ASN A 72 3.52 13.61 20.61
N ASN A 73 4.27 13.36 19.54
CA ASN A 73 5.57 12.73 19.58
C ASN A 73 6.53 13.35 18.55
N PRO A 74 7.78 13.70 18.93
CA PRO A 74 8.77 14.24 17.99
C PRO A 74 9.16 13.26 16.87
N CYS A 75 8.86 11.96 17.02
CA CYS A 75 9.12 10.92 16.03
C CYS A 75 7.96 10.71 15.04
N TRP A 76 7.10 11.71 14.85
CA TRP A 76 6.16 11.74 13.73
C TRP A 76 6.78 12.49 12.56
N PHE A 77 6.75 11.88 11.39
CA PHE A 77 7.35 12.44 10.18
C PHE A 77 6.70 11.84 8.94
N ASN A 78 6.88 12.49 7.81
CA ASN A 78 6.50 11.99 6.50
C ASN A 78 7.74 11.64 5.69
N ILE A 79 7.65 10.59 4.90
CA ILE A 79 8.60 10.30 3.83
C ILE A 79 7.93 10.78 2.54
N HIS A 80 8.34 11.95 2.07
CA HIS A 80 7.78 12.60 0.89
C HIS A 80 8.53 12.18 -0.38
N PHE A 81 7.79 11.86 -1.44
CA PHE A 81 8.30 11.50 -2.76
C PHE A 81 7.86 12.54 -3.80
N PRO A 82 8.63 13.63 -4.00
CA PRO A 82 8.22 14.75 -4.86
C PRO A 82 7.87 14.33 -6.29
N GLU A 83 8.70 13.49 -6.90
CA GLU A 83 8.55 13.05 -8.30
C GLU A 83 7.34 12.13 -8.51
N LEU A 84 6.87 11.48 -7.45
CA LEU A 84 5.78 10.51 -7.48
C LEU A 84 4.49 11.05 -6.84
N ASN A 85 4.53 12.30 -6.35
CA ASN A 85 3.46 12.96 -5.61
C ASN A 85 2.82 12.04 -4.56
N ALA A 86 3.67 11.42 -3.74
CA ALA A 86 3.25 10.46 -2.73
C ALA A 86 3.95 10.73 -1.40
N ASP A 87 3.31 10.32 -0.33
CA ASP A 87 3.75 10.51 1.04
C ASP A 87 3.56 9.20 1.81
N ILE A 88 4.53 8.84 2.65
CA ILE A 88 4.31 7.85 3.71
C ILE A 88 4.20 8.62 5.01
N HIS A 89 3.02 8.61 5.62
CA HIS A 89 2.82 9.18 6.95
C HIS A 89 3.32 8.19 7.99
N CYS A 90 4.31 8.59 8.78
CA CYS A 90 4.88 7.78 9.84
C CYS A 90 4.49 8.33 11.21
N SER A 91 3.85 7.49 12.02
CA SER A 91 3.47 7.84 13.39
C SER A 91 4.05 6.83 14.38
N TYR A 92 4.55 7.32 15.51
CA TYR A 92 5.16 6.52 16.54
C TYR A 92 4.43 6.71 17.89
N TYR A 93 4.22 5.60 18.59
CA TYR A 93 3.54 5.54 19.87
C TYR A 93 4.34 4.69 20.86
N ASN A 94 4.31 5.10 22.14
CA ASN A 94 4.82 4.28 23.22
C ASN A 94 3.71 3.36 23.74
N ILE A 95 4.04 2.09 23.94
CA ILE A 95 3.13 1.12 24.55
C ILE A 95 3.22 1.22 26.06
N THR A 96 2.11 1.50 26.73
CA THR A 96 2.01 1.57 28.20
C THR A 96 1.23 0.38 28.75
N GLY A 97 1.67 -0.83 28.41
CA GLY A 97 1.04 -2.10 28.81
C GLY A 97 0.00 -2.63 27.83
N LYS A 98 -0.57 -3.80 28.16
CA LYS A 98 -1.41 -4.60 27.24
C LYS A 98 -2.61 -3.85 26.68
N LYS A 99 -3.35 -3.10 27.51
CA LYS A 99 -4.52 -2.34 27.05
C LYS A 99 -4.16 -1.28 25.99
N SER A 100 -3.01 -0.62 26.16
CA SER A 100 -2.50 0.36 25.19
C SER A 100 -2.09 -0.33 23.89
N PHE A 101 -1.42 -1.49 23.98
CA PHE A 101 -1.07 -2.30 22.83
C PHE A 101 -2.30 -2.76 22.03
N ASP A 102 -3.25 -3.42 22.71
CA ASP A 102 -4.47 -3.94 22.09
C ASP A 102 -5.27 -2.81 21.41
N LYS A 103 -5.31 -1.62 22.03
CA LYS A 103 -5.92 -0.44 21.42
C LYS A 103 -5.21 -0.02 20.13
N LEU A 104 -3.88 0.12 20.14
CA LEU A 104 -3.12 0.54 18.97
C LEU A 104 -3.26 -0.44 17.80
N VAL A 105 -3.26 -1.74 18.10
CA VAL A 105 -3.54 -2.79 17.11
C VAL A 105 -4.94 -2.59 16.54
N ASN A 106 -5.98 -2.52 17.39
CA ASN A 106 -7.36 -2.35 16.93
C ASN A 106 -7.54 -1.07 16.09
N ASP A 107 -6.97 0.05 16.53
CA ASP A 107 -7.02 1.33 15.81
C ASP A 107 -6.36 1.20 14.41
N ALA A 108 -5.25 0.44 14.30
CA ALA A 108 -4.58 0.19 13.03
C ALA A 108 -5.45 -0.65 12.06
N HIS A 109 -6.05 -1.75 12.54
CA HIS A 109 -6.98 -2.55 11.72
C HIS A 109 -8.24 -1.76 11.36
N GLU A 110 -8.80 -0.98 12.29
CA GLU A 110 -9.98 -0.16 12.03
C GLU A 110 -9.70 0.91 10.97
N LEU A 111 -8.54 1.57 11.02
CA LEU A 111 -8.17 2.59 10.03
C LEU A 111 -7.82 2.00 8.66
N ALA A 112 -7.20 0.83 8.63
CA ALA A 112 -7.06 0.07 7.39
C ALA A 112 -8.45 -0.18 6.78
N ASN A 113 -9.43 -0.64 7.58
CA ASN A 113 -10.77 -0.94 7.08
C ASN A 113 -11.61 0.30 6.71
N LYS A 114 -11.56 1.39 7.50
CA LYS A 114 -12.43 2.58 7.34
C LYS A 114 -12.23 3.34 6.03
N HIS A 115 -11.00 3.37 5.50
CA HIS A 115 -10.71 4.09 4.25
C HIS A 115 -10.90 3.23 2.99
N ASN A 116 -11.30 1.96 3.18
CA ASN A 116 -11.35 0.94 2.14
C ASN A 116 -12.76 0.49 1.79
N ILE A 117 -13.78 1.30 2.09
CA ILE A 117 -15.19 0.99 1.75
C ILE A 117 -15.38 0.77 0.24
N LYS A 118 -14.45 1.25 -0.59
CA LYS A 118 -14.40 1.04 -2.04
C LYS A 118 -13.30 0.08 -2.51
N ALA A 119 -12.52 -0.51 -1.61
CA ALA A 119 -11.49 -1.47 -1.96
C ALA A 119 -12.14 -2.80 -2.35
N ASP A 120 -11.54 -3.48 -3.33
CA ASP A 120 -12.02 -4.77 -3.81
C ASP A 120 -11.56 -5.89 -2.87
N TYR A 121 -10.35 -5.75 -2.31
CA TYR A 121 -9.72 -6.74 -1.44
C TYR A 121 -8.67 -6.11 -0.51
N ILE A 122 -8.48 -6.70 0.67
CA ILE A 122 -7.39 -6.34 1.60
C ILE A 122 -6.62 -7.62 1.91
N ASP A 123 -5.34 -7.68 1.53
CA ASP A 123 -4.40 -8.71 1.95
C ASP A 123 -3.72 -8.29 3.25
N GLU A 124 -3.84 -9.13 4.27
CA GLU A 124 -3.28 -8.90 5.59
C GLU A 124 -2.11 -9.87 5.82
N MET A 125 -0.90 -9.32 5.82
CA MET A 125 0.33 -10.10 5.95
C MET A 125 1.01 -9.86 7.29
N LYS A 126 1.25 -10.93 8.05
CA LYS A 126 1.98 -10.86 9.31
C LYS A 126 3.47 -10.63 9.08
N ILE A 127 4.03 -9.66 9.79
CA ILE A 127 5.46 -9.40 9.88
C ILE A 127 5.99 -10.09 11.14
N GLN A 128 7.01 -10.91 10.98
CA GLN A 128 7.74 -11.51 12.10
C GLN A 128 9.22 -11.62 11.74
N LYS A 129 10.04 -10.75 12.33
CA LYS A 129 11.48 -10.72 12.10
C LYS A 129 12.25 -11.28 13.32
N PRO A 130 13.45 -11.84 13.11
CA PRO A 130 14.30 -12.32 14.22
C PRO A 130 14.73 -11.22 15.20
N ASN A 131 14.78 -9.96 14.78
CA ASN A 131 15.23 -8.82 15.58
C ASN A 131 14.13 -8.21 16.48
N HIS A 132 13.18 -9.03 16.95
CA HIS A 132 12.04 -8.62 17.78
C HIS A 132 11.13 -7.55 17.15
N VAL A 133 11.14 -7.42 15.82
CA VAL A 133 10.16 -6.62 15.09
C VAL A 133 9.02 -7.54 14.63
N SER A 134 7.80 -7.24 15.06
CA SER A 134 6.58 -7.92 14.61
C SER A 134 5.55 -6.88 14.16
N GLY A 135 4.48 -7.31 13.51
CA GLY A 135 3.41 -6.42 13.09
C GLY A 135 2.63 -6.97 11.91
N PHE A 136 1.99 -6.08 11.16
CA PHE A 136 1.19 -6.44 10.00
C PHE A 136 1.33 -5.42 8.88
N VAL A 137 1.22 -5.90 7.64
CA VAL A 137 0.97 -5.11 6.43
C VAL A 137 -0.49 -5.31 6.02
N PHE A 138 -1.13 -4.23 5.61
CA PHE A 138 -2.41 -4.20 4.92
C PHE A 138 -2.18 -3.69 3.51
N ASP A 139 -2.25 -4.60 2.54
CA ASP A 139 -2.14 -4.31 1.12
C ASP A 139 -3.55 -4.28 0.53
N ILE A 140 -3.93 -3.12 0.00
CA ILE A 140 -5.32 -2.80 -0.30
C ILE A 140 -5.43 -2.66 -1.82
N GLU A 141 -6.15 -3.60 -2.43
CA GLU A 141 -6.42 -3.60 -3.86
C GLU A 141 -7.71 -2.83 -4.18
N GLY A 142 -7.66 -2.05 -5.26
CA GLY A 142 -8.78 -1.23 -5.72
C GLY A 142 -8.60 0.26 -5.44
N PRO A 143 -9.66 1.07 -5.60
CA PRO A 143 -9.61 2.52 -5.50
C PRO A 143 -9.52 3.01 -4.05
N ALA A 144 -8.35 2.85 -3.44
CA ALA A 144 -8.02 3.34 -2.10
C ALA A 144 -7.06 4.53 -2.15
N ALA A 145 -7.32 5.56 -1.33
CA ALA A 145 -6.40 6.69 -1.18
C ALA A 145 -5.11 6.30 -0.45
N SER A 146 -5.17 5.26 0.39
CA SER A 146 -4.01 4.69 1.08
C SER A 146 -3.91 3.19 0.81
N PRO A 147 -3.28 2.79 -0.31
CA PRO A 147 -3.28 1.39 -0.77
C PRO A 147 -2.33 0.48 0.03
N PHE A 148 -1.46 1.04 0.86
CA PHE A 148 -0.49 0.27 1.64
C PHE A 148 -0.33 0.86 3.03
N GLN A 149 -0.67 0.08 4.04
CA GLN A 149 -0.54 0.46 5.44
C GLN A 149 0.19 -0.64 6.20
N PHE A 150 0.89 -0.28 7.26
CA PHE A 150 1.55 -1.26 8.11
C PHE A 150 1.74 -0.71 9.51
N TYR A 151 1.95 -1.62 10.46
CA TYR A 151 2.54 -1.27 11.75
C TYR A 151 3.64 -2.27 12.12
N LEU A 152 4.60 -1.77 12.89
CA LEU A 152 5.74 -2.49 13.44
C LEU A 152 5.78 -2.26 14.95
N THR A 153 6.07 -3.30 15.71
CA THR A 153 6.11 -3.25 17.16
C THR A 153 7.16 -4.21 17.72
N ASP A 154 7.60 -3.96 18.96
CA ASP A 154 8.30 -4.95 19.80
C ASP A 154 7.36 -5.63 20.81
N SER A 155 6.04 -5.41 20.65
CA SER A 155 4.94 -5.82 21.53
C SER A 155 4.97 -5.25 22.96
N THR A 156 5.98 -4.46 23.35
CA THR A 156 6.18 -4.07 24.75
C THR A 156 6.30 -2.57 24.98
N ARG A 157 7.00 -1.85 24.10
CA ARG A 157 7.31 -0.42 24.27
C ARG A 157 7.12 0.39 23.00
N HIS A 158 7.37 -0.20 21.84
CA HIS A 158 7.46 0.54 20.58
C HIS A 158 6.33 0.14 19.64
N PHE A 159 5.66 1.13 19.05
CA PHE A 159 4.67 0.93 18.00
C PHE A 159 4.85 2.01 16.93
N MET A 160 5.29 1.63 15.74
CA MET A 160 5.44 2.51 14.58
C MET A 160 4.41 2.12 13.54
N ARG A 161 3.70 3.09 12.99
CA ARG A 161 2.73 2.92 11.91
C ARG A 161 3.19 3.70 10.69
N GLY A 162 3.00 3.13 9.51
CA GLY A 162 3.17 3.79 8.23
C GLY A 162 1.92 3.63 7.35
N SER A 163 1.57 4.68 6.62
CA SER A 163 0.52 4.64 5.60
C SER A 163 0.94 5.42 4.36
N LEU A 164 0.96 4.73 3.21
CA LEU A 164 1.24 5.33 1.92
C LEU A 164 0.00 6.09 1.43
N TYR A 165 0.17 7.33 1.03
CA TYR A 165 -0.82 8.16 0.36
C TYR A 165 -0.25 8.58 -0.99
N ILE A 166 -0.99 8.34 -2.06
CA ILE A 166 -0.60 8.78 -3.40
C ILE A 166 -1.54 9.91 -3.79
N ASN A 167 -1.01 11.13 -3.80
CA ASN A 167 -1.76 12.31 -4.16
C ASN A 167 -1.86 12.38 -5.69
N ALA A 168 -2.83 11.70 -6.28
CA ALA A 168 -3.18 11.94 -7.67
C ALA A 168 -4.55 12.56 -7.76
N LYS A 169 -4.60 13.74 -8.37
CA LYS A 169 -5.86 14.38 -8.82
C LYS A 169 -6.65 13.52 -9.82
N THR A 170 -6.18 12.33 -10.21
CA THR A 170 -6.74 11.53 -11.30
C THR A 170 -6.78 10.03 -10.98
N ASN A 171 -7.73 9.37 -11.65
CA ASN A 171 -8.22 7.99 -11.54
C ASN A 171 -7.28 6.97 -10.84
N PRO A 172 -7.74 6.24 -9.80
CA PRO A 172 -6.99 5.18 -9.12
C PRO A 172 -6.36 4.14 -10.07
N ASP A 173 -7.03 3.88 -11.20
CA ASP A 173 -6.56 3.02 -12.27
C ASP A 173 -5.29 3.51 -12.98
N SER A 174 -4.78 4.72 -12.71
CA SER A 174 -3.50 5.23 -13.23
C SER A 174 -2.36 5.14 -12.22
N LEU A 175 -2.64 4.77 -10.96
CA LEU A 175 -1.66 4.80 -9.86
C LEU A 175 -0.94 3.47 -9.63
N ALA A 176 -1.44 2.38 -10.20
CA ALA A 176 -0.87 1.05 -10.00
C ALA A 176 0.65 0.96 -10.24
N PRO A 177 1.25 1.62 -11.27
CA PRO A 177 2.69 1.60 -11.46
C PRO A 177 3.46 2.30 -10.35
N VAL A 178 2.97 3.47 -9.91
CA VAL A 178 3.58 4.24 -8.80
C VAL A 178 3.44 3.48 -7.50
N TYR A 179 2.26 2.92 -7.24
CA TYR A 179 1.99 2.08 -6.08
C TYR A 179 2.95 0.88 -6.04
N LYS A 180 3.04 0.11 -7.13
CA LYS A 180 3.94 -1.05 -7.20
C LYS A 180 5.39 -0.66 -6.97
N PHE A 181 5.83 0.45 -7.55
CA PHE A 181 7.18 0.95 -7.37
C PHE A 181 7.47 1.34 -5.91
N LEU A 182 6.57 2.08 -5.26
CA LEU A 182 6.73 2.51 -3.87
C LEU A 182 6.55 1.36 -2.87
N LYS A 183 5.71 0.38 -3.17
CA LYS A 183 5.54 -0.83 -2.36
C LYS A 183 6.89 -1.52 -2.13
N GLU A 184 7.72 -1.65 -3.16
CA GLU A 184 9.06 -2.24 -3.04
C GLU A 184 9.95 -1.45 -2.06
N ASP A 185 9.85 -0.11 -2.07
CA ASP A 185 10.60 0.73 -1.13
C ASP A 185 10.11 0.61 0.31
N ILE A 186 8.80 0.50 0.51
CA ILE A 186 8.22 0.28 1.83
C ILE A 186 8.59 -1.11 2.36
N LEU A 187 8.61 -2.13 1.51
CA LEU A 187 9.08 -3.46 1.90
C LEU A 187 10.57 -3.44 2.28
N GLN A 188 11.42 -2.71 1.54
CA GLN A 188 12.82 -2.52 1.93
C GLN A 188 12.94 -1.82 3.30
N LEU A 189 12.14 -0.78 3.53
CA LEU A 189 12.06 -0.11 4.83
C LEU A 189 11.70 -1.10 5.95
N ILE A 190 10.64 -1.90 5.78
CA ILE A 190 10.20 -2.91 6.76
C ILE A 190 11.30 -3.97 6.99
N ASN A 191 11.94 -4.43 5.92
CA ASN A 191 12.98 -5.46 5.96
C ASN A 191 14.24 -4.99 6.69
N THR A 192 14.60 -3.72 6.55
CA THR A 192 15.77 -3.11 7.20
C THR A 192 15.45 -2.47 8.55
N PHE A 193 14.18 -2.45 8.96
CA PHE A 193 13.76 -1.84 10.20
C PHE A 193 14.34 -2.53 11.45
N GLU A 194 14.94 -1.75 12.35
CA GLU A 194 15.46 -2.22 13.63
C GLU A 194 15.12 -1.26 14.78
N TRP A 195 14.77 -1.82 15.95
CA TRP A 195 14.59 -1.04 17.19
C TRP A 195 15.95 -0.72 17.83
N ASN A 196 16.18 0.54 18.19
CA ASN A 196 17.41 0.95 18.88
C ASN A 196 17.28 0.66 20.38
N LYS A 197 18.26 -0.04 20.96
CA LYS A 197 18.28 -0.42 22.40
C LYS A 197 18.62 0.73 23.37
N LYS A 198 18.50 2.01 22.98
CA LYS A 198 18.88 3.15 23.84
C LYS A 198 17.86 3.45 24.94
#